data_AF-A0A1Y1ZJ05-F1
#
_entry.id   AF-A0A1Y1ZJ05-F1
#
_cell.length_a   1.000
_cell.length_b   1.000
_cell.length_c   1.000
_cell.angle_alpha   90.00
_cell.angle_beta   90.00
_cell.angle_gamma   90.00
#
_symmetry.space_group_name_H-M   'P 1'
#
loop_
_entity.id
_entity.type
_entity.pdbx_description
1 polymer ?
#
loop_
_entity_poly.entity_id
_entity_poly.type
_entity_poly.pdbx_seq_one_letter_code
_entity_poly.pdbx_strand_id
1 'polypeptide(L)'
;MALLCCLMIAAGQFSLSCWLLSESAHAVQYPRLPLDINEDVEDLAAMDRVSSVSEAMERQSPSNQQPTSMSCCIHLCRLRIIESNIQQSIYRVDGPSGAAESEVDHYIEQLEQWRAMMPRHDNCTPKPHNLDLEVSVDGYDYYVRPHFCCQRLHNNVCESQMVYYYKCMRFLLRPHLLSSSANPRFLAKCVQACGGVFQTYKRLHHRVSVRFSLMALHSVFLAGLTPIYCTWISPKDIFGTKTSNDMNACSIVLYIITERWPAAKKYRDVFESVKQTV
;
A
#
# COMPACT_ATOMS: atom_id res chain seq x y z
N MET A 1 -10.45 -12.21 21.87
CA MET A 1 -10.53 -10.73 22.04
C MET A 1 -9.16 -10.11 22.34
N ALA A 2 -8.56 -10.32 23.51
CA ALA A 2 -7.26 -9.73 23.86
C ALA A 2 -6.12 -10.13 22.91
N LEU A 3 -6.05 -11.38 22.46
CA LEU A 3 -5.03 -11.87 21.52
C LEU A 3 -5.08 -11.21 20.13
N LEU A 4 -6.27 -10.95 19.58
CA LEU A 4 -6.40 -10.27 18.27
C LEU A 4 -6.07 -8.78 18.39
N CYS A 5 -6.49 -8.12 19.47
CA CYS A 5 -6.07 -6.75 19.77
C CYS A 5 -4.55 -6.67 19.98
N CYS A 6 -3.95 -7.57 20.75
CA CYS A 6 -2.50 -7.61 20.98
C CYS A 6 -1.70 -7.89 19.70
N LEU A 7 -2.16 -8.82 18.84
CA LEU A 7 -1.54 -9.07 17.53
C LEU A 7 -1.65 -7.85 16.61
N MET A 8 -2.74 -7.10 16.69
CA MET A 8 -2.90 -5.84 15.95
C MET A 8 -2.00 -4.72 16.51
N ILE A 9 -1.88 -4.60 17.83
CA ILE A 9 -1.07 -3.57 18.48
C ILE A 9 0.44 -3.85 18.26
N ALA A 10 0.88 -5.10 18.44
CA ALA A 10 2.29 -5.50 18.30
C ALA A 10 2.82 -5.36 16.86
N ALA A 11 1.95 -5.52 15.85
CA ALA A 11 2.33 -5.37 14.45
C ALA A 11 2.51 -3.91 13.98
N GLY A 12 2.20 -2.93 14.84
CA GLY A 12 2.42 -1.50 14.60
C GLY A 12 3.79 -0.98 15.07
N GLN A 13 4.60 -1.78 15.75
CA GLN A 13 5.84 -1.33 16.39
C GLN A 13 7.12 -1.57 15.56
N PHE A 14 7.03 -2.19 14.38
CA PHE A 14 8.19 -2.42 13.50
C PHE A 14 8.51 -1.21 12.61
N SER A 15 8.68 -0.02 13.21
CA SER A 15 9.44 1.10 12.63
C SER A 15 9.64 2.20 13.68
N LEU A 16 10.43 1.91 14.71
CA LEU A 16 10.81 2.87 15.74
C LEU A 16 12.30 2.72 16.00
N SER A 17 13.13 3.41 15.20
CA SER A 17 14.52 3.77 15.52
C SER A 17 15.15 4.55 14.37
N CYS A 18 14.70 5.79 14.22
CA CYS A 18 15.52 6.95 13.84
C CYS A 18 14.58 8.15 13.86
N TRP A 19 15.14 9.36 13.97
CA TRP A 19 14.42 10.63 14.07
C TRP A 19 14.09 11.08 15.50
N LEU A 20 15.13 11.10 16.34
CA LEU A 20 15.33 12.23 17.24
C LEU A 20 16.21 13.23 16.51
N LEU A 21 15.64 14.37 16.09
CA LEU A 21 16.17 15.72 16.28
C LEU A 21 15.46 16.74 15.38
N SER A 22 15.20 17.89 15.99
CA SER A 22 14.86 19.19 15.40
C SER A 22 13.38 19.52 15.24
N GLU A 23 12.82 19.92 16.36
CA GLU A 23 11.61 20.72 16.50
C GLU A 23 11.92 22.19 16.15
N SER A 24 11.29 22.74 15.11
CA SER A 24 11.05 24.19 15.01
C SER A 24 9.89 24.48 14.05
N ALA A 25 9.00 25.36 14.52
CA ALA A 25 7.76 25.74 13.86
C ALA A 25 8.02 26.54 12.58
N HIS A 26 7.83 25.92 11.42
CA HIS A 26 7.72 26.61 10.14
C HIS A 26 6.59 25.95 9.32
N ALA A 27 5.84 26.76 8.56
CA ALA A 27 4.76 26.33 7.69
C ALA A 27 5.14 25.04 6.93
N VAL A 28 4.24 24.06 6.90
CA VAL A 28 4.49 22.74 6.29
C VAL A 28 4.86 22.93 4.82
N GLN A 29 6.16 23.01 4.55
CA GLN A 29 6.71 23.10 3.21
C GLN A 29 6.76 21.67 2.69
N TYR A 30 5.87 21.33 1.77
CA TYR A 30 5.89 20.03 1.11
C TYR A 30 7.26 19.83 0.46
N PRO A 31 7.91 18.67 0.63
CA PRO A 31 9.20 18.41 0.01
C PRO A 31 9.06 18.49 -1.50
N ARG A 32 9.90 19.32 -2.15
CA ARG A 32 9.95 19.39 -3.62
C ARG A 32 10.33 18.01 -4.16
N LEU A 33 9.45 17.46 -5.00
CA LEU A 33 9.69 16.18 -5.66
C LEU A 33 10.59 16.37 -6.89
N PRO A 34 11.34 15.32 -7.30
CA PRO A 34 12.06 15.34 -8.57
C PRO A 34 11.13 15.64 -9.75
N LEU A 35 11.69 16.25 -10.81
CA LEU A 35 10.97 16.50 -12.06
C LEU A 35 10.61 15.17 -12.75
N ASP A 36 9.42 15.13 -13.35
CA ASP A 36 8.91 13.95 -14.06
C ASP A 36 9.47 13.88 -15.49
N ILE A 37 10.73 13.45 -15.61
CA ILE A 37 11.51 13.34 -16.86
C ILE A 37 12.10 11.93 -16.93
N ASN A 38 12.41 11.42 -18.12
CA ASN A 38 13.14 10.15 -18.21
C ASN A 38 14.55 10.29 -17.61
N GLU A 39 15.01 9.23 -16.95
CA GLU A 39 16.30 9.19 -16.25
C GLU A 39 17.50 9.33 -17.21
N ASP A 40 17.33 8.93 -18.47
CA ASP A 40 18.34 8.98 -19.53
C ASP A 40 18.46 10.35 -20.22
N VAL A 41 17.70 11.36 -19.78
CA VAL A 41 17.77 12.71 -20.35
C VAL A 41 18.96 13.47 -19.77
N GLU A 42 19.99 13.66 -20.59
CA GLU A 42 21.17 14.47 -20.27
C GLU A 42 21.07 15.94 -20.77
N ASP A 43 20.02 16.29 -21.52
CA ASP A 43 19.84 17.61 -22.11
C ASP A 43 19.37 18.66 -21.08
N LEU A 44 20.29 19.56 -20.70
CA LEU A 44 20.03 20.67 -19.76
C LEU A 44 18.90 21.61 -20.24
N ALA A 45 18.73 21.79 -21.55
CA ALA A 45 17.67 22.66 -22.08
C ALA A 45 16.29 22.00 -21.97
N ALA A 46 16.22 20.66 -22.02
CA ALA A 46 14.99 19.92 -21.76
C ALA A 46 14.59 19.98 -20.28
N MET A 47 15.56 19.91 -19.36
CA MET A 47 15.31 20.04 -17.91
C MET A 47 14.77 21.43 -17.53
N ASP A 48 15.32 22.50 -18.11
CA ASP A 48 14.91 23.89 -17.81
C ASP A 48 13.50 24.21 -18.31
N ARG A 49 13.12 23.66 -19.47
CA ARG A 49 11.74 23.73 -20.01
C ARG A 49 10.73 23.02 -19.10
N VAL A 50 11.11 21.87 -18.53
CA VAL A 50 10.21 21.12 -17.64
C VAL A 50 10.15 21.77 -16.26
N SER A 51 11.25 22.35 -15.76
CA SER A 51 11.28 23.08 -14.49
C SER A 51 10.33 24.29 -14.51
N SER A 52 10.38 25.10 -15.57
CA SER A 52 9.51 26.27 -15.72
C SER A 52 8.03 25.91 -15.92
N VAL A 53 7.73 24.76 -16.53
CA VAL A 53 6.35 24.24 -16.68
C VAL A 53 5.85 23.58 -15.39
N SER A 54 6.71 22.91 -14.63
CA SER A 54 6.36 22.24 -13.37
C SER A 54 5.90 23.23 -12.30
N GLU A 55 6.52 24.40 -12.20
CA GLU A 55 6.10 25.46 -11.26
C GLU A 55 4.71 26.03 -11.58
N ALA A 56 4.28 25.99 -12.85
CA ALA A 56 2.95 26.43 -13.27
C ALA A 56 1.89 25.30 -13.22
N MET A 57 2.31 24.03 -13.29
CA MET A 57 1.43 22.86 -13.49
C MET A 57 1.32 21.92 -12.28
N GLU A 58 1.70 22.35 -11.07
CA GLU A 58 1.39 21.60 -9.83
C GLU A 58 -0.12 21.52 -9.52
N ARG A 59 -0.98 22.25 -10.26
CA ARG A 59 -2.44 22.29 -10.03
C ARG A 59 -3.30 21.56 -11.06
N GLN A 60 -2.73 21.00 -12.14
CA GLN A 60 -3.53 20.33 -13.17
C GLN A 60 -2.91 18.98 -13.58
N SER A 61 -3.72 17.92 -13.45
CA SER A 61 -3.40 16.54 -13.81
C SER A 61 -2.87 16.40 -15.25
N PRO A 62 -1.69 15.78 -15.46
CA PRO A 62 -1.25 15.35 -16.78
C PRO A 62 -1.87 13.98 -17.09
N SER A 63 -3.18 13.90 -17.30
CA SER A 63 -3.85 12.63 -17.63
C SER A 63 -3.56 12.12 -19.05
N ASN A 64 -2.75 12.86 -19.83
CA ASN A 64 -2.51 12.61 -21.26
C ASN A 64 -1.02 12.47 -21.64
N GLN A 65 -0.10 12.51 -20.69
CA GLN A 65 1.33 12.30 -20.97
C GLN A 65 1.70 10.84 -20.69
N GLN A 66 2.49 10.25 -21.58
CA GLN A 66 3.02 8.91 -21.34
C GLN A 66 3.91 8.93 -20.09
N PRO A 67 3.79 7.92 -19.20
CA PRO A 67 4.63 7.85 -18.02
C PRO A 67 6.10 7.80 -18.42
N THR A 68 6.90 8.69 -17.84
CA THR A 68 8.36 8.68 -17.95
C THR A 68 8.94 7.57 -17.07
N SER A 69 10.25 7.35 -17.21
CA SER A 69 11.03 6.51 -16.30
C SER A 69 10.82 6.86 -14.81
N MET A 70 10.60 8.15 -14.50
CA MET A 70 10.49 8.67 -13.13
C MET A 70 9.05 8.74 -12.61
N SER A 71 8.03 8.69 -13.46
CA SER A 71 6.63 8.87 -13.06
C SER A 71 6.19 7.87 -11.98
N CYS A 72 6.56 6.59 -12.10
CA CYS A 72 6.21 5.59 -11.07
C CYS A 72 6.87 5.90 -9.72
N CYS A 73 8.12 6.38 -9.73
CA CYS A 73 8.90 6.72 -8.53
C CYS A 73 8.33 7.97 -7.84
N ILE A 74 8.13 9.05 -8.60
CA ILE A 74 7.54 10.30 -8.10
C ILE A 74 6.16 10.05 -7.52
N HIS A 75 5.34 9.26 -8.21
CA HIS A 75 4.01 8.90 -7.73
C HIS A 75 4.08 8.09 -6.42
N LEU A 76 5.04 7.16 -6.28
CA LEU A 76 5.27 6.44 -5.03
C LEU A 76 5.74 7.39 -3.91
N CYS A 77 6.62 8.34 -4.19
CA CYS A 77 7.06 9.35 -3.23
C CYS A 77 5.88 10.18 -2.71
N ARG A 78 4.95 10.60 -3.58
CA ARG A 78 3.69 11.27 -3.16
C ARG A 78 2.91 10.45 -2.16
N LEU A 79 2.79 9.13 -2.37
CA LEU A 79 2.13 8.25 -1.41
C LEU A 79 2.87 8.18 -0.08
N ARG A 80 4.22 8.14 -0.11
CA ARG A 80 5.04 8.10 1.12
C ARG A 80 4.94 9.39 1.92
N ILE A 81 4.78 10.53 1.26
CA ILE A 81 4.49 11.81 1.94
C ILE A 81 3.13 11.72 2.66
N ILE A 82 2.08 11.21 1.99
CA ILE A 82 0.77 11.00 2.62
C ILE A 82 0.89 10.03 3.81
N GLU A 83 1.59 8.91 3.64
CA GLU A 83 1.84 7.93 4.72
C GLU A 83 2.53 8.58 5.92
N SER A 84 3.54 9.40 5.69
CA SER A 84 4.27 10.12 6.75
C SER A 84 3.38 11.13 7.47
N ASN A 85 2.57 11.89 6.73
CA ASN A 85 1.61 12.84 7.32
C ASN A 85 0.58 12.12 8.19
N ILE A 86 0.06 10.97 7.72
CA ILE A 86 -0.86 10.12 8.51
C ILE A 86 -0.19 9.67 9.81
N GLN A 87 1.08 9.24 9.77
CA GLN A 87 1.82 8.85 10.97
C GLN A 87 1.94 10.01 11.96
N GLN A 88 2.32 11.19 11.46
CA GLN A 88 2.53 12.38 12.29
C GLN A 88 1.23 12.99 12.82
N SER A 89 0.08 12.67 12.24
CA SER A 89 -1.20 13.27 12.61
C SER A 89 -2.09 12.30 13.39
N ILE A 90 -2.27 11.08 12.86
CA ILE A 90 -3.19 10.07 13.41
C ILE A 90 -2.56 9.24 14.54
N TYR A 91 -1.25 8.99 14.47
CA TYR A 91 -0.53 8.11 15.40
C TYR A 91 0.28 8.86 16.46
N ARG A 92 -0.04 10.14 16.70
CA ARG A 92 0.61 10.95 17.72
C ARG A 92 0.39 10.36 19.12
N VAL A 93 1.46 10.32 19.91
CA VAL A 93 1.40 9.89 21.32
C VAL A 93 0.96 11.04 22.23
N ASP A 94 1.17 12.29 21.81
CA ASP A 94 1.00 13.48 22.65
C ASP A 94 -0.44 14.06 22.68
N GLY A 95 -1.38 13.49 21.91
CA GLY A 95 -2.74 14.01 21.75
C GLY A 95 -3.76 13.34 22.69
N PRO A 96 -4.55 14.08 23.49
CA PRO A 96 -5.46 13.51 24.49
C PRO A 96 -6.76 12.90 23.92
N SER A 97 -6.93 12.86 22.60
CA SER A 97 -8.06 12.20 21.93
C SER A 97 -7.61 11.71 20.57
N GLY A 98 -7.98 10.48 20.22
CA GLY A 98 -7.68 9.92 18.89
C GLY A 98 -8.13 10.85 17.77
N ALA A 99 -7.52 10.69 16.59
CA ALA A 99 -7.78 11.54 15.43
C ALA A 99 -9.27 11.76 15.15
N ALA A 100 -9.63 12.98 14.76
CA ALA A 100 -11.01 13.32 14.43
C ALA A 100 -11.45 12.59 13.15
N GLU A 101 -12.74 12.22 13.07
CA GLU A 101 -13.26 11.54 11.87
C GLU A 101 -13.08 12.39 10.60
N SER A 102 -13.19 13.72 10.70
CA SER A 102 -12.97 14.66 9.59
C SER A 102 -11.53 14.64 9.06
N GLU A 103 -10.56 14.42 9.94
CA GLU A 103 -9.15 14.33 9.58
C GLU A 103 -8.86 13.01 8.84
N VAL A 104 -9.45 11.92 9.29
CA VAL A 104 -9.39 10.64 8.58
C VAL A 104 -10.05 10.74 7.21
N ASP A 105 -11.21 11.39 7.12
CA ASP A 105 -11.89 11.63 5.85
C ASP A 105 -11.04 12.41 4.86
N HIS A 106 -10.35 13.45 5.34
CA HIS A 106 -9.41 14.22 4.53
C HIS A 106 -8.29 13.35 3.95
N TYR A 107 -7.70 12.45 4.75
CA TYR A 107 -6.67 11.53 4.24
C TYR A 107 -7.23 10.44 3.32
N ILE A 108 -8.46 9.97 3.55
CA ILE A 108 -9.13 9.05 2.63
C ILE A 108 -9.28 9.71 1.26
N GLU A 109 -9.74 10.96 1.22
CA GLU A 109 -9.90 11.70 -0.02
C GLU A 109 -8.54 11.89 -0.74
N GLN A 110 -7.49 12.28 -0.02
CA GLN A 110 -6.14 12.39 -0.60
C GLN A 110 -5.64 11.05 -1.18
N LEU A 111 -5.88 9.93 -0.50
CA LEU A 111 -5.52 8.61 -1.00
C LEU A 111 -6.32 8.24 -2.25
N GLU A 112 -7.63 8.52 -2.28
CA GLU A 112 -8.49 8.29 -3.45
C GLU A 112 -8.08 9.16 -4.64
N GLN A 113 -7.75 10.43 -4.41
CA GLN A 113 -7.21 11.33 -5.42
C GLN A 113 -5.85 10.83 -5.94
N TRP A 114 -4.95 10.40 -5.04
CA TRP A 114 -3.68 9.78 -5.42
C TRP A 114 -3.92 8.57 -6.32
N ARG A 115 -4.86 7.70 -5.96
CA ARG A 115 -5.22 6.52 -6.75
C ARG A 115 -5.78 6.89 -8.14
N ALA A 116 -6.55 7.97 -8.24
CA ALA A 116 -7.07 8.46 -9.52
C ALA A 116 -5.97 9.01 -10.43
N MET A 117 -4.88 9.54 -9.85
CA MET A 117 -3.71 10.07 -10.56
C MET A 117 -2.66 9.01 -10.91
N MET A 118 -2.92 7.72 -10.67
CA MET A 118 -1.96 6.66 -10.98
C MET A 118 -1.58 6.66 -12.46
N PRO A 119 -0.28 6.66 -12.80
CA PRO A 119 0.15 6.63 -14.18
C PRO A 119 -0.38 5.38 -14.91
N ARG A 120 -0.96 5.60 -16.09
CA ARG A 120 -1.41 4.52 -16.97
C ARG A 120 -0.32 4.16 -17.96
N HIS A 121 -0.05 2.88 -18.06
CA HIS A 121 0.98 2.31 -18.93
C HIS A 121 0.38 1.72 -20.21
N ASP A 122 -0.56 2.43 -20.85
CA ASP A 122 -1.33 1.94 -22.01
C ASP A 122 -0.42 1.53 -23.19
N ASN A 123 0.71 2.23 -23.35
CA ASN A 123 1.68 1.99 -24.44
C ASN A 123 3.02 1.40 -23.95
N CYS A 124 3.10 0.91 -22.72
CA CYS A 124 4.35 0.34 -22.24
C CYS A 124 4.53 -1.08 -22.80
N THR A 125 5.43 -1.25 -23.76
CA THR A 125 5.78 -2.59 -24.26
C THR A 125 6.55 -3.34 -23.19
N PRO A 126 6.05 -4.47 -22.65
CA PRO A 126 6.88 -5.35 -21.85
C PRO A 126 7.94 -5.92 -22.79
N LYS A 127 9.20 -5.51 -22.64
CA LYS A 127 10.30 -6.18 -23.35
C LYS A 127 10.29 -7.64 -22.87
N PRO A 128 10.12 -8.63 -23.77
CA PRO A 128 10.19 -10.03 -23.38
C PRO A 128 11.61 -10.29 -22.89
N HIS A 129 11.79 -10.58 -21.61
CA HIS A 129 13.04 -11.16 -21.16
C HIS A 129 13.02 -12.63 -21.60
N ASN A 130 13.70 -12.92 -22.70
CA ASN A 130 14.15 -14.28 -22.98
C ASN A 130 15.21 -14.67 -21.92
N LEU A 131 15.14 -15.92 -21.46
CA LEU A 131 16.08 -16.66 -20.61
C LEU A 131 16.14 -16.28 -19.11
N ASP A 132 15.66 -17.23 -18.30
CA ASP A 132 16.30 -17.76 -17.09
C ASP A 132 17.32 -16.82 -16.41
N LEU A 133 16.82 -15.86 -15.63
CA LEU A 133 17.63 -15.34 -14.52
C LEU A 133 17.66 -16.43 -13.44
N GLU A 134 18.70 -17.26 -13.49
CA GLU A 134 19.37 -17.66 -12.25
C GLU A 134 19.56 -16.39 -11.42
N VAL A 135 18.82 -16.30 -10.32
CA VAL A 135 19.10 -15.33 -9.28
C VAL A 135 20.45 -15.74 -8.72
N SER A 136 21.54 -15.16 -9.21
CA SER A 136 22.82 -15.24 -8.52
C SER A 136 22.59 -14.65 -7.13
N VAL A 137 22.68 -15.51 -6.13
CA VAL A 137 22.62 -15.17 -4.70
C VAL A 137 23.95 -14.54 -4.32
N ASP A 138 24.30 -13.43 -4.97
CA ASP A 138 25.38 -12.58 -4.48
C ASP A 138 24.81 -11.18 -4.30
N GLY A 139 24.94 -10.71 -3.07
CA GLY A 139 24.33 -9.48 -2.58
C GLY A 139 24.88 -8.26 -3.31
N TYR A 140 24.13 -7.15 -3.25
CA TYR A 140 24.34 -5.89 -3.96
C TYR A 140 23.77 -5.81 -5.39
N ASP A 141 22.43 -5.92 -5.51
CA ASP A 141 21.73 -5.27 -6.62
C ASP A 141 20.72 -4.27 -6.05
N TYR A 142 21.18 -3.02 -5.89
CA TYR A 142 20.40 -1.86 -5.46
C TYR A 142 19.91 -1.02 -6.65
N TYR A 143 19.91 -1.57 -7.88
CA TYR A 143 19.39 -0.86 -9.04
C TYR A 143 17.91 -1.19 -9.23
N VAL A 144 17.05 -0.31 -8.69
CA VAL A 144 15.63 -0.26 -9.03
C VAL A 144 15.51 0.09 -10.51
N ARG A 145 15.54 -0.90 -11.41
CA ARG A 145 15.34 -0.65 -12.86
C ARG A 145 13.92 -0.11 -13.10
N PRO A 146 13.76 1.04 -13.77
CA PRO A 146 12.46 1.66 -14.08
C PRO A 146 11.49 0.77 -14.86
N HIS A 147 12.00 -0.26 -15.54
CA HIS A 147 11.23 -1.20 -16.35
C HIS A 147 10.35 -2.19 -15.57
N PHE A 148 10.50 -2.33 -14.25
CA PHE A 148 9.67 -3.26 -13.46
C PHE A 148 8.20 -2.80 -13.35
N CYS A 149 7.92 -1.50 -13.52
CA CYS A 149 6.55 -0.97 -13.45
C CYS A 149 5.64 -1.65 -14.50
N CYS A 150 6.18 -1.92 -15.70
CA CYS A 150 5.42 -2.47 -16.82
C CYS A 150 5.27 -4.00 -16.83
N GLN A 151 6.02 -4.73 -15.99
CA GLN A 151 5.92 -6.19 -15.89
C GLN A 151 4.78 -6.65 -14.95
N ARG A 152 4.32 -5.76 -14.06
CA ARG A 152 3.29 -6.03 -13.04
C ARG A 152 2.07 -5.14 -13.24
N LEU A 153 1.61 -5.03 -14.48
CA LEU A 153 0.44 -4.24 -14.84
C LEU A 153 -0.85 -5.08 -14.78
N HIS A 154 -1.90 -4.46 -14.24
CA HIS A 154 -3.26 -4.95 -14.35
C HIS A 154 -4.17 -3.77 -14.72
N ASN A 155 -4.94 -3.92 -15.80
CA ASN A 155 -5.71 -2.81 -16.41
C ASN A 155 -4.84 -1.55 -16.62
N ASN A 156 -3.63 -1.75 -17.13
CA ASN A 156 -2.63 -0.70 -17.42
C ASN A 156 -2.14 0.10 -16.19
N VAL A 157 -2.39 -0.39 -14.98
CA VAL A 157 -1.94 0.23 -13.73
C VAL A 157 -0.97 -0.70 -12.99
N CYS A 158 0.06 -0.13 -12.35
CA CYS A 158 1.05 -0.91 -11.61
C CYS A 158 0.45 -1.53 -10.33
N GLU A 159 0.45 -2.86 -10.25
CA GLU A 159 -0.07 -3.59 -9.09
C GLU A 159 0.74 -3.34 -7.82
N SER A 160 2.04 -3.08 -7.94
CA SER A 160 2.89 -2.81 -6.77
C SER A 160 2.47 -1.53 -6.04
N GLN A 161 2.13 -0.48 -6.77
CA GLN A 161 1.62 0.78 -6.23
C GLN A 161 0.25 0.59 -5.56
N MET A 162 -0.62 -0.25 -6.15
CA MET A 162 -1.90 -0.62 -5.52
C MET A 162 -1.73 -1.32 -4.17
N VAL A 163 -0.71 -2.16 -4.00
CA VAL A 163 -0.41 -2.78 -2.69
C VAL A 163 -0.09 -1.72 -1.65
N TYR A 164 0.73 -0.71 -1.99
CA TYR A 164 1.06 0.38 -1.07
C TYR A 164 -0.15 1.26 -0.75
N TYR A 165 -1.03 1.52 -1.73
CA TYR A 165 -2.28 2.23 -1.50
C TYR A 165 -3.15 1.53 -0.44
N TYR A 166 -3.41 0.23 -0.63
CA TYR A 166 -4.23 -0.52 0.34
C TYR A 166 -3.53 -0.64 1.70
N LYS A 167 -2.20 -0.70 1.74
CA LYS A 167 -1.44 -0.61 2.99
C LYS A 167 -1.71 0.71 3.70
N CYS A 168 -1.58 1.85 3.01
CA CYS A 168 -1.80 3.17 3.59
C CYS A 168 -3.25 3.37 4.06
N MET A 169 -4.24 2.92 3.27
CA MET A 169 -5.66 2.97 3.64
C MET A 169 -5.95 2.16 4.92
N ARG A 170 -5.42 0.94 5.02
CA ARG A 170 -5.57 0.11 6.22
C ARG A 170 -4.84 0.70 7.42
N PHE A 171 -3.67 1.30 7.18
CA PHE A 171 -2.91 2.00 8.21
C PHE A 171 -3.67 3.22 8.74
N LEU A 172 -4.26 4.04 7.88
CA LEU A 172 -5.09 5.18 8.27
C LEU A 172 -6.28 4.77 9.15
N LEU A 173 -7.00 3.73 8.74
CA LEU A 173 -8.26 3.34 9.39
C LEU A 173 -8.06 2.57 10.70
N ARG A 174 -6.87 2.00 10.93
CA ARG A 174 -6.60 1.07 12.04
C ARG A 174 -6.94 1.62 13.44
N PRO A 175 -6.62 2.86 13.81
CA PRO A 175 -6.93 3.37 15.15
C PRO A 175 -8.44 3.42 15.42
N HIS A 176 -9.24 3.72 14.38
CA HIS A 176 -10.70 3.73 14.49
C HIS A 176 -11.31 2.33 14.60
N LEU A 177 -10.64 1.30 14.06
CA LEU A 177 -11.07 -0.09 14.26
C LEU A 177 -10.93 -0.52 15.72
N LEU A 178 -9.85 -0.07 16.37
CA LEU A 178 -9.52 -0.43 17.76
C LEU A 178 -10.24 0.46 18.78
N SER A 179 -10.87 1.54 18.33
CA SER A 179 -11.67 2.43 19.18
C SER A 179 -13.02 1.79 19.54
N SER A 180 -13.51 2.07 20.76
CA SER A 180 -14.75 1.50 21.28
C SER A 180 -16.01 1.97 20.54
N SER A 181 -15.93 3.04 19.74
CA SER A 181 -17.04 3.61 18.95
C SER A 181 -16.70 3.59 17.46
N ALA A 182 -16.50 2.40 16.89
CA ALA A 182 -16.13 2.26 15.49
C ALA A 182 -17.29 2.63 14.55
N ASN A 183 -17.10 3.68 13.73
CA ASN A 183 -18.06 4.08 12.71
C ASN A 183 -18.15 3.00 11.60
N PRO A 184 -19.34 2.45 11.28
CA PRO A 184 -19.51 1.37 10.31
C PRO A 184 -19.00 1.73 8.91
N ARG A 185 -18.99 3.02 8.55
CA ARG A 185 -18.42 3.49 7.28
C ARG A 185 -16.93 3.20 7.15
N PHE A 186 -16.16 3.43 8.21
CA PHE A 186 -14.72 3.16 8.23
C PHE A 186 -14.42 1.67 8.26
N LEU A 187 -15.24 0.90 8.99
CA LEU A 187 -15.17 -0.57 8.96
C LEU A 187 -15.36 -1.10 7.53
N ALA A 188 -16.40 -0.65 6.83
CA ALA A 188 -16.69 -1.07 5.45
C ALA A 188 -15.55 -0.70 4.48
N LYS A 189 -15.02 0.54 4.55
CA LYS A 189 -13.86 0.95 3.73
C LYS A 189 -12.61 0.12 4.05
N CYS A 190 -12.39 -0.24 5.32
CA CYS A 190 -11.24 -1.06 5.70
C CYS A 190 -11.35 -2.49 5.15
N VAL A 191 -12.53 -3.12 5.27
CA VAL A 191 -12.79 -4.45 4.70
C VAL A 191 -12.64 -4.43 3.18
N GLN A 192 -13.13 -3.38 2.51
CA GLN A 192 -12.94 -3.20 1.08
C GLN A 192 -11.44 -3.12 0.71
N ALA A 193 -10.65 -2.37 1.47
CA ALA A 193 -9.20 -2.28 1.26
C ALA A 193 -8.51 -3.64 1.46
N CYS A 194 -8.93 -4.43 2.46
CA CYS A 194 -8.41 -5.79 2.69
C CYS A 194 -8.71 -6.73 1.51
N GLY A 195 -9.94 -6.70 0.97
CA GLY A 195 -10.28 -7.41 -0.26
C GLY A 195 -9.37 -7.01 -1.43
N GLY A 196 -9.09 -5.72 -1.57
CA GLY A 196 -8.14 -5.17 -2.53
C GLY A 196 -6.73 -5.78 -2.41
N VAL A 197 -6.24 -5.98 -1.19
CA VAL A 197 -4.95 -6.64 -0.92
C VAL A 197 -4.96 -8.08 -1.44
N PHE A 198 -5.96 -8.88 -1.08
CA PHE A 198 -6.01 -10.30 -1.49
C PHE A 198 -6.07 -10.46 -3.00
N GLN A 199 -6.90 -9.65 -3.67
CA GLN A 199 -7.02 -9.71 -5.12
C GLN A 199 -5.72 -9.29 -5.81
N THR A 200 -5.03 -8.28 -5.27
CA THR A 200 -3.74 -7.83 -5.82
C THR A 200 -2.66 -8.89 -5.65
N TYR A 201 -2.53 -9.50 -4.47
CA TYR A 201 -1.58 -10.61 -4.26
C TYR A 201 -1.94 -11.85 -5.08
N LYS A 202 -3.22 -12.19 -5.22
CA LYS A 202 -3.68 -13.31 -6.05
C LYS A 202 -3.23 -13.14 -7.51
N ARG A 203 -3.38 -11.94 -8.08
CA ARG A 203 -2.95 -11.64 -9.46
C ARG A 203 -1.43 -11.60 -9.59
N LEU A 204 -0.76 -10.96 -8.64
CA LEU A 204 0.70 -10.83 -8.62
C LEU A 204 1.39 -12.21 -8.56
N HIS A 205 0.87 -13.14 -7.76
CA HIS A 205 1.41 -14.50 -7.64
C HIS A 205 1.07 -15.43 -8.81
N HIS A 206 -0.01 -15.15 -9.53
CA HIS A 206 -0.37 -15.91 -10.74
C HIS A 206 0.51 -15.52 -11.94
N ARG A 207 0.93 -14.25 -12.04
CA ARG A 207 1.64 -13.74 -13.22
C ARG A 207 3.16 -13.78 -13.11
N VAL A 208 3.71 -13.69 -11.89
CA VAL A 208 5.16 -13.62 -11.67
C VAL A 208 5.56 -14.61 -10.58
N SER A 209 6.72 -15.27 -10.75
CA SER A 209 7.43 -16.01 -9.70
C SER A 209 7.97 -15.05 -8.63
N VAL A 210 7.09 -14.26 -8.01
CA VAL A 210 7.48 -13.34 -6.94
C VAL A 210 8.03 -14.17 -5.79
N ARG A 211 9.32 -13.97 -5.46
CA ARG A 211 9.91 -14.43 -4.19
C ARG A 211 9.03 -13.90 -3.06
N PHE A 212 8.49 -14.80 -2.25
CA PHE A 212 7.69 -14.41 -1.10
C PHE A 212 8.55 -13.59 -0.13
N SER A 213 8.11 -12.37 0.18
CA SER A 213 8.72 -11.57 1.23
C SER A 213 7.94 -11.76 2.53
N LEU A 214 8.65 -11.71 3.66
CA LEU A 214 8.01 -11.70 4.98
C LEU A 214 6.98 -10.55 5.10
N MET A 215 7.28 -9.41 4.46
CA MET A 215 6.38 -8.26 4.40
C MET A 215 5.07 -8.57 3.66
N ALA A 216 5.12 -9.35 2.57
CA ALA A 216 3.93 -9.77 1.84
C ALA A 216 3.06 -10.72 2.69
N LEU A 217 3.69 -11.72 3.33
CA LEU A 217 3.00 -12.63 4.23
C LEU A 217 2.33 -11.86 5.38
N HIS A 218 3.06 -10.96 6.03
CA HIS A 218 2.54 -10.13 7.12
C HIS A 218 1.38 -9.24 6.65
N SER A 219 1.52 -8.61 5.47
CA SER A 219 0.46 -7.78 4.89
C SER A 219 -0.82 -8.56 4.63
N VAL A 220 -0.72 -9.75 4.02
CA VAL A 220 -1.86 -10.63 3.72
C VAL A 220 -2.48 -11.14 5.01
N PHE A 221 -1.67 -11.60 5.96
CA PHE A 221 -2.16 -12.14 7.23
C PHE A 221 -2.93 -11.09 8.04
N LEU A 222 -2.36 -9.88 8.22
CA LEU A 222 -3.08 -8.79 8.88
C LEU A 222 -4.33 -8.36 8.09
N ALA A 223 -4.27 -8.34 6.76
CA ALA A 223 -5.43 -8.03 5.95
C ALA A 223 -6.53 -9.07 6.16
N GLY A 224 -6.18 -10.35 6.35
CA GLY A 224 -7.10 -11.45 6.66
C GLY A 224 -7.79 -11.28 8.01
N LEU A 225 -7.03 -10.95 9.05
CA LEU A 225 -7.58 -10.79 10.41
C LEU A 225 -8.50 -9.56 10.53
N THR A 226 -8.33 -8.55 9.68
CA THR A 226 -9.06 -7.29 9.79
C THR A 226 -10.57 -7.46 9.53
N PRO A 227 -11.03 -8.09 8.42
CA PRO A 227 -12.44 -8.41 8.22
C PRO A 227 -13.02 -9.28 9.33
N ILE A 228 -12.32 -10.35 9.75
CA ILE A 228 -12.75 -11.22 10.87
C ILE A 228 -13.08 -10.37 12.11
N TYR A 229 -12.18 -9.46 12.47
CA TYR A 229 -12.36 -8.56 13.59
C TYR A 229 -13.55 -7.59 13.39
N CYS A 230 -13.69 -7.03 12.18
CA CYS A 230 -14.81 -6.13 11.86
C CYS A 230 -16.16 -6.87 11.97
N THR A 231 -16.23 -8.12 11.50
CA THR A 231 -17.42 -8.97 11.61
C THR A 231 -17.79 -9.26 13.08
N TRP A 232 -16.80 -9.37 13.96
CA TRP A 232 -17.06 -9.57 15.38
C TRP A 232 -17.62 -8.33 16.07
N ILE A 233 -17.13 -7.13 15.73
CA ILE A 233 -17.60 -5.89 16.36
C ILE A 233 -18.98 -5.48 15.82
N SER A 234 -19.17 -5.53 14.50
CA SER A 234 -20.46 -5.25 13.87
C SER A 234 -20.80 -6.30 12.81
N PRO A 235 -21.39 -7.45 13.22
CA PRO A 235 -21.77 -8.49 12.28
C PRO A 235 -22.89 -8.03 11.35
N LYS A 236 -23.81 -7.18 11.82
CA LYS A 236 -24.99 -6.74 11.05
C LYS A 236 -24.63 -5.90 9.83
N ASP A 237 -23.58 -5.09 9.93
CA ASP A 237 -23.18 -4.15 8.87
C ASP A 237 -22.12 -4.74 7.93
N ILE A 238 -21.29 -5.66 8.41
CA ILE A 238 -20.08 -6.11 7.72
C ILE A 238 -20.19 -7.56 7.23
N PHE A 239 -20.98 -8.41 7.89
CA PHE A 239 -21.13 -9.79 7.46
C PHE A 239 -21.96 -9.85 6.18
N GLY A 240 -21.37 -10.42 5.13
CA GLY A 240 -22.01 -10.54 3.83
C GLY A 240 -21.23 -11.45 2.90
N THR A 241 -21.85 -11.77 1.76
CA THR A 241 -21.27 -12.66 0.74
C THR A 241 -19.91 -12.16 0.26
N LYS A 242 -19.76 -10.83 0.09
CA LYS A 242 -18.50 -10.21 -0.31
C LYS A 242 -17.39 -10.44 0.74
N THR A 243 -17.67 -10.21 2.02
CA THR A 243 -16.70 -10.37 3.11
C THR A 243 -16.26 -11.83 3.24
N SER A 244 -17.19 -12.78 3.14
CA SER A 244 -16.86 -14.21 3.12
C SER A 244 -16.00 -14.62 1.91
N ASN A 245 -16.32 -14.09 0.72
CA ASN A 245 -15.50 -14.28 -0.48
C ASN A 245 -14.09 -13.70 -0.31
N ASP A 246 -13.96 -12.53 0.32
CA ASP A 246 -12.66 -11.90 0.61
C ASP A 246 -11.87 -12.74 1.64
N MET A 247 -12.51 -13.31 2.66
CA MET A 247 -11.88 -14.22 3.63
C MET A 247 -11.38 -15.51 2.97
N ASN A 248 -12.16 -16.10 2.06
CA ASN A 248 -11.74 -17.26 1.27
C ASN A 248 -10.61 -16.92 0.30
N ALA A 249 -10.62 -15.73 -0.30
CA ALA A 249 -9.51 -15.26 -1.12
C ALA A 249 -8.22 -15.14 -0.30
N CYS A 250 -8.29 -14.68 0.95
CA CYS A 250 -7.15 -14.66 1.88
C CYS A 250 -6.60 -16.06 2.14
N SER A 251 -7.48 -17.04 2.41
CA SER A 251 -7.10 -18.46 2.59
C SER A 251 -6.32 -18.99 1.39
N ILE A 252 -6.79 -18.71 0.17
CA ILE A 252 -6.14 -19.14 -1.07
C ILE A 252 -4.75 -18.50 -1.21
N VAL A 253 -4.63 -17.19 -0.95
CA VAL A 253 -3.34 -16.50 -1.04
C VAL A 253 -2.35 -17.05 0.00
N LEU A 254 -2.80 -17.29 1.24
CA LEU A 254 -1.95 -17.90 2.27
C LEU A 254 -1.53 -19.32 1.88
N TYR A 255 -2.43 -20.12 1.29
CA TYR A 255 -2.09 -21.45 0.77
C TYR A 255 -0.98 -21.38 -0.29
N ILE A 256 -1.12 -20.49 -1.26
CA ILE A 256 -0.11 -20.24 -2.31
C ILE A 256 1.25 -19.85 -1.70
N ILE A 257 1.25 -19.03 -0.63
CA ILE A 257 2.47 -18.67 0.10
C ILE A 257 3.09 -19.91 0.77
N THR A 258 2.28 -20.75 1.41
CA THR A 258 2.77 -21.94 2.11
C THR A 258 3.36 -23.00 1.19
N GLU A 259 2.86 -23.11 -0.05
CA GLU A 259 3.38 -24.05 -1.05
C GLU A 259 4.85 -23.78 -1.39
N ARG A 260 5.24 -22.50 -1.57
CA ARG A 260 6.66 -22.17 -1.85
C ARG A 260 7.45 -21.78 -0.59
N TRP A 261 6.79 -21.53 0.54
CA TRP A 261 7.44 -21.24 1.83
C TRP A 261 6.80 -22.04 2.98
N PRO A 262 7.23 -23.28 3.22
CA PRO A 262 6.62 -24.17 4.21
C PRO A 262 6.61 -23.63 5.65
N ALA A 263 7.60 -22.81 6.03
CA ALA A 263 7.64 -22.20 7.37
C ALA A 263 6.47 -21.23 7.64
N ALA A 264 5.78 -20.76 6.59
CA ALA A 264 4.59 -19.92 6.70
C ALA A 264 3.32 -20.72 7.07
N LYS A 265 3.37 -22.07 7.07
CA LYS A 265 2.22 -22.96 7.33
C LYS A 265 1.46 -22.60 8.61
N LYS A 266 2.20 -22.26 9.67
CA LYS A 266 1.63 -21.82 10.96
C LYS A 266 0.66 -20.62 10.82
N TYR A 267 0.96 -19.66 9.94
CA TYR A 267 0.09 -18.47 9.77
C TYR A 267 -1.22 -18.83 9.07
N ARG A 268 -1.17 -19.71 8.08
CA ARG A 268 -2.36 -20.23 7.41
C ARG A 268 -3.23 -21.01 8.38
N ASP A 269 -2.65 -21.94 9.14
CA ASP A 269 -3.40 -22.80 10.04
C ASP A 269 -4.06 -21.98 11.18
N VAL A 270 -3.33 -20.97 11.71
CA VAL A 270 -3.91 -20.01 12.68
C VAL A 270 -5.03 -19.19 12.04
N PHE A 271 -4.84 -18.69 10.81
CA PHE A 271 -5.88 -17.93 10.12
C PHE A 271 -7.16 -18.75 9.91
N GLU A 272 -7.06 -20.00 9.45
CA GLU A 272 -8.21 -20.88 9.27
C GLU A 272 -8.92 -21.17 10.59
N SER A 273 -8.17 -21.42 11.67
CA SER A 273 -8.74 -21.64 13.00
C SER A 273 -9.51 -20.42 13.49
N VAL A 274 -8.96 -19.21 13.33
CA VAL A 274 -9.65 -17.96 13.68
C VAL A 274 -10.86 -17.73 12.77
N LYS A 275 -10.75 -18.01 11.47
CA LYS A 275 -11.84 -17.85 10.51
C LYS A 275 -13.08 -18.67 10.89
N GLN A 276 -12.90 -19.88 11.43
CA GLN A 276 -14.00 -20.77 11.86
C GLN A 276 -14.77 -20.28 13.09
N THR A 277 -14.23 -19.31 13.83
CA THR A 277 -14.87 -18.78 15.05
C THR A 277 -15.87 -17.65 14.79
N VAL A 278 -16.09 -17.28 13.53
CA VAL A 278 -17.01 -16.23 13.07
C VAL A 278 -18.05 -16.87 12.16
#